data_AF-A0ABD5F818-F1
#
_entry.id   AF-A0ABD5F818-F1
#
_cell.length_a   1.000
_cell.length_b   1.000
_cell.length_c   1.000
_cell.angle_alpha   90.00
_cell.angle_beta   90.00
_cell.angle_gamma   90.00
#
_symmetry.space_group_name_H-M   'P 1'
#
loop_
_entity.id
_entity.type
_entity.pdbx_description
1 polymer ?
#
loop_
_entity_poly.entity_id
_entity_poly.type
_entity_poly.pdbx_seq_one_letter_code
_entity_poly.pdbx_strand_id
1 'polypeptide(L)'
;MEEHSINYKNLNCLALIKFGHRIGHGWYRILVKAEKELSELGIAIERVERKQGILSLVTDIEPSEQSSQIQNILYEAELASEMTCEWCGNYSVSQIFIDKELFTICEGCEEKCESLEGVEKRLRMNNSQDLEQVIVRMSLEIQRLQHQLEHFKMGCNHYKKRSEKLSERLKNNCNDYHKKKIQVVTSKEKRTY
;
A
#
# COMPACT_ATOMS: atom_id res chain seq x y z
N MET A 1 -23.62 3.04 39.45
CA MET A 1 -23.83 3.71 38.16
C MET A 1 -22.64 3.36 37.31
N GLU A 2 -22.77 2.34 36.47
CA GLU A 2 -21.73 1.96 35.50
C GLU A 2 -22.05 2.73 34.22
N GLU A 3 -21.52 3.95 34.14
CA GLU A 3 -21.66 4.80 32.96
C GLU A 3 -20.73 4.31 31.86
N HIS A 4 -21.33 3.77 30.80
CA HIS A 4 -20.83 3.69 29.43
C HIS A 4 -19.30 3.55 29.25
N SER A 5 -18.73 2.39 29.61
CA SER A 5 -17.41 2.01 29.11
C SER A 5 -17.53 1.69 27.62
N ILE A 6 -17.13 2.64 26.76
CA ILE A 6 -17.01 2.42 25.32
C ILE A 6 -16.07 1.24 25.10
N ASN A 7 -16.55 0.18 24.44
CA ASN A 7 -15.80 -1.06 24.26
C ASN A 7 -14.84 -0.92 23.06
N TYR A 8 -13.64 -0.39 23.33
CA TYR A 8 -12.57 -0.20 22.33
C TYR A 8 -11.95 -1.50 21.80
N LYS A 9 -12.32 -2.69 22.33
CA LYS A 9 -11.71 -3.97 21.92
C LYS A 9 -11.97 -4.37 20.47
N ASN A 10 -12.96 -3.77 19.82
CA ASN A 10 -13.28 -4.03 18.41
C ASN A 10 -12.70 -2.99 17.45
N LEU A 11 -12.08 -1.91 17.95
CA LEU A 11 -11.37 -0.92 17.15
C LEU A 11 -9.94 -1.43 16.91
N ASN A 12 -9.80 -2.33 15.94
CA ASN A 12 -8.49 -2.54 15.29
C ASN A 12 -8.08 -1.21 14.69
N CYS A 13 -6.80 -0.81 14.81
CA CYS A 13 -6.15 0.45 14.41
C CYS A 13 -6.46 0.97 13.00
N LEU A 14 -7.73 1.24 12.76
CA LEU A 14 -8.36 1.47 11.49
C LEU A 14 -9.56 2.35 11.82
N ALA A 15 -9.47 3.63 11.48
CA ALA A 15 -10.70 4.36 11.18
C ALA A 15 -11.23 3.74 9.88
N LEU A 16 -12.38 3.08 9.96
CA LEU A 16 -13.08 2.62 8.77
C LEU A 16 -13.99 3.76 8.37
N ILE A 17 -13.57 4.58 7.41
CA ILE A 17 -14.43 5.61 6.84
C ILE A 17 -15.55 4.88 6.10
N LYS A 18 -16.68 4.75 6.79
CA LYS A 18 -17.61 3.64 6.59
C LYS A 18 -18.64 3.85 5.49
N PHE A 19 -18.68 5.00 4.84
CA PHE A 19 -19.78 5.29 3.93
C PHE A 19 -19.37 5.92 2.61
N GLY A 20 -19.87 5.27 1.56
CA GLY A 20 -19.75 5.59 0.15
C GLY A 20 -18.42 5.20 -0.44
N HIS A 21 -18.51 4.44 -1.54
CA HIS A 21 -17.44 3.56 -1.95
C HIS A 21 -16.21 4.28 -2.53
N ARG A 22 -16.15 5.62 -2.50
CA ARG A 22 -15.16 6.46 -3.19
C ARG A 22 -14.54 7.56 -2.34
N ILE A 23 -13.26 7.81 -2.60
CA ILE A 23 -12.53 8.96 -2.05
C ILE A 23 -13.05 10.24 -2.70
N GLY A 24 -13.98 10.90 -2.02
CA GLY A 24 -14.51 12.19 -2.43
C GLY A 24 -13.72 13.37 -1.84
N HIS A 25 -13.89 14.56 -2.44
CA HIS A 25 -13.22 15.78 -1.96
C HIS A 25 -13.54 16.12 -0.49
N GLY A 26 -14.73 15.75 -0.01
CA GLY A 26 -15.13 15.98 1.38
C GLY A 26 -14.26 15.24 2.40
N TRP A 27 -13.63 14.14 2.00
CA TRP A 27 -12.81 13.34 2.90
C TRP A 27 -11.44 13.97 3.15
N TYR A 28 -10.87 14.71 2.18
CA TYR A 28 -9.57 15.35 2.38
C TYR A 28 -9.56 16.25 3.61
N ARG A 29 -10.67 16.94 3.91
CA ARG A 29 -10.78 17.79 5.10
C ARG A 29 -10.72 16.97 6.39
N ILE A 30 -11.35 15.80 6.42
CA ILE A 30 -11.33 14.89 7.55
C ILE A 30 -9.92 14.34 7.75
N LEU A 31 -9.28 13.90 6.66
CA LEU A 31 -7.92 13.37 6.68
C LEU A 31 -6.90 14.40 7.14
N VAL A 32 -6.98 15.64 6.63
CA VAL A 32 -6.09 16.73 7.05
C VAL A 32 -6.30 17.09 8.52
N LYS A 33 -7.55 17.07 9.01
CA LYS A 33 -7.83 17.29 10.44
C LYS A 33 -7.19 16.18 11.28
N ALA A 34 -7.45 14.92 10.93
CA ALA A 34 -6.92 13.77 11.65
C ALA A 34 -5.39 13.74 11.65
N GLU A 35 -4.75 13.97 10.50
CA GLU A 35 -3.29 14.05 10.37
C GLU A 35 -2.70 15.14 11.26
N LYS A 36 -3.34 16.31 11.30
CA LYS A 36 -2.87 17.41 12.15
C LYS A 36 -2.96 17.06 13.64
N GLU A 37 -4.08 16.50 14.08
CA GLU A 37 -4.29 16.13 15.49
C GLU A 37 -3.37 14.97 15.92
N LEU A 38 -3.12 14.01 15.03
CA LEU A 38 -2.13 12.95 15.25
C LEU A 38 -0.70 13.51 15.30
N SER A 39 -0.37 14.46 14.42
CA SER A 39 0.95 15.10 14.39
C SER A 39 1.27 15.85 15.69
N GLU A 40 0.28 16.45 16.34
CA GLU A 40 0.43 17.08 17.66
C GLU A 40 0.82 16.08 18.76
N LEU A 41 0.51 14.79 18.55
CA LEU A 41 0.91 13.68 19.42
C LEU A 41 2.20 12.98 18.96
N GLY A 42 2.85 13.47 17.90
CA GLY A 42 4.07 12.89 17.34
C GLY A 42 3.83 11.67 16.46
N ILE A 43 2.63 11.54 15.89
CA ILE A 43 2.15 10.36 15.17
C ILE A 43 1.79 10.79 13.75
N ALA A 44 2.13 9.97 12.77
CA ALA A 44 1.77 10.21 11.39
C ALA A 44 0.79 9.15 10.87
N ILE A 45 -0.08 9.54 9.95
CA ILE A 45 -0.80 8.56 9.14
C ILE A 45 0.22 7.95 8.16
N GLU A 46 0.65 6.73 8.45
CA GLU A 46 1.60 5.98 7.63
C GLU A 46 0.97 5.62 6.28
N ARG A 47 -0.29 5.19 6.30
CA ARG A 47 -0.95 4.69 5.11
C ARG A 47 -2.44 4.95 5.13
N VAL A 48 -2.94 5.42 3.99
CA VAL A 48 -4.36 5.50 3.70
C VAL A 48 -4.65 4.47 2.60
N GLU A 49 -5.38 3.41 2.95
CA GLU A 49 -5.73 2.37 1.99
C GLU A 49 -7.21 2.37 1.67
N ARG A 50 -7.55 2.12 0.40
CA ARG A 50 -8.90 1.77 0.00
C ARG A 50 -9.02 0.25 -0.10
N LYS A 51 -9.90 -0.35 0.69
CA LYS A 51 -10.25 -1.79 0.60
C LYS A 51 -11.75 -1.94 0.44
N GLN A 52 -12.18 -2.56 -0.66
CA GLN A 52 -13.60 -2.84 -0.94
C GLN A 52 -14.52 -1.59 -0.85
N GLY A 53 -13.99 -0.42 -1.21
CA GLY A 53 -14.72 0.85 -1.14
C GLY A 53 -14.70 1.53 0.23
N ILE A 54 -13.98 1.01 1.22
CA ILE A 54 -13.77 1.63 2.53
C ILE A 54 -12.38 2.24 2.57
N LEU A 55 -12.26 3.47 3.06
CA LEU A 55 -10.95 4.06 3.38
C LEU A 55 -10.53 3.59 4.77
N SER A 56 -9.30 3.10 4.87
CA SER A 56 -8.69 2.60 6.07
C SER A 56 -7.45 3.43 6.37
N LEU A 57 -7.46 4.10 7.52
CA LEU A 57 -6.32 4.85 8.03
C LEU A 57 -5.46 3.95 8.90
N VAL A 58 -4.18 3.86 8.57
CA VAL A 58 -3.17 3.14 9.33
C VAL A 58 -2.16 4.16 9.85
N THR A 59 -1.97 4.17 11.17
CA THR A 59 -0.97 4.99 11.87
C THR A 59 0.34 4.20 12.03
N ASP A 60 1.45 4.91 12.20
CA ASP A 60 2.80 4.36 12.41
C ASP A 60 3.05 3.69 13.78
N ILE A 61 2.00 3.47 14.59
CA ILE A 61 2.05 2.87 15.92
C ILE A 61 1.37 1.51 15.95
N GLU A 62 1.96 0.56 16.69
CA GLU A 62 1.35 -0.74 16.95
C GLU A 62 0.07 -0.65 17.82
N PRO A 63 -0.94 -1.49 17.56
CA PRO A 63 -2.21 -1.48 18.31
C PRO A 63 -2.10 -1.55 19.84
N SER A 64 -1.05 -2.20 20.33
CA SER A 64 -0.73 -2.38 21.75
C SER A 64 -0.25 -1.11 22.45
N GLU A 65 0.18 -0.09 21.71
CA GLU A 65 0.81 1.13 22.22
C GLU A 65 -0.09 2.37 22.12
N GLN A 66 -1.32 2.21 21.63
CA GLN A 66 -2.23 3.33 21.42
C GLN A 66 -2.82 3.87 22.73
N SER A 67 -2.57 5.16 22.99
CA SER A 67 -3.30 5.91 24.01
C SER A 67 -4.77 6.10 23.59
N SER A 68 -5.65 6.30 24.58
CA SER A 68 -7.06 6.62 24.33
C SER A 68 -7.25 7.89 23.48
N GLN A 69 -6.29 8.82 23.49
CA GLN A 69 -6.32 10.05 22.70
C GLN A 69 -6.21 9.76 21.20
N ILE A 70 -5.30 8.86 20.81
CA ILE A 70 -5.11 8.45 19.41
C ILE A 70 -6.37 7.76 18.89
N GLN A 71 -6.93 6.86 19.71
CA GLN A 71 -8.16 6.15 19.38
C GLN A 71 -9.34 7.11 19.21
N ASN A 72 -9.43 8.15 20.04
CA ASN A 72 -10.46 9.18 19.91
C ASN A 72 -10.33 9.98 18.62
N ILE A 73 -9.13 10.38 18.20
CA ILE A 73 -8.93 11.11 16.94
C ILE A 73 -9.38 10.26 15.74
N LEU A 74 -8.98 8.99 15.71
CA LEU A 74 -9.38 8.06 14.64
C LEU A 74 -10.90 7.81 14.65
N TYR A 75 -11.50 7.69 15.83
CA TYR A 75 -12.94 7.53 15.99
C TYR A 75 -13.72 8.78 15.57
N GLU A 76 -13.23 9.98 15.90
CA GLU A 76 -13.80 11.23 15.44
C GLU A 76 -13.72 11.36 13.91
N ALA A 77 -12.62 10.92 13.31
CA ALA A 77 -12.48 10.91 11.85
C ALA A 77 -13.49 9.95 11.20
N GLU A 78 -13.67 8.76 11.78
CA GLU A 78 -14.70 7.80 11.35
C GLU A 78 -16.10 8.42 11.44
N LEU A 79 -16.49 8.96 12.61
CA LEU A 79 -17.78 9.62 12.80
C LEU A 79 -18.00 10.81 11.86
N ALA A 80 -16.99 11.66 11.69
CA ALA A 80 -17.08 12.80 10.77
C ALA A 80 -17.34 12.33 9.34
N SER A 81 -16.78 11.19 8.95
CA SER A 81 -16.97 10.64 7.60
C SER A 81 -18.39 10.13 7.36
N GLU A 82 -19.09 9.66 8.39
CA GLU A 82 -20.48 9.20 8.27
C GLU A 82 -21.45 10.37 7.97
N MET A 83 -21.08 11.57 8.43
CA MET A 83 -21.93 12.75 8.40
C MET A 83 -21.48 13.78 7.36
N THR A 84 -20.58 13.40 6.45
CA THR A 84 -19.95 14.32 5.50
C THR A 84 -20.22 13.89 4.06
N CYS A 85 -20.73 14.84 3.27
CA CYS A 85 -20.88 14.71 1.83
C CYS A 85 -19.51 14.46 1.18
N GLU A 86 -19.36 13.31 0.52
CA GLU A 86 -18.16 12.94 -0.24
C GLU A 86 -17.80 14.00 -1.29
N TRP A 87 -18.78 14.66 -1.88
CA TRP A 87 -18.55 15.55 -3.02
C TRP A 87 -18.08 16.94 -2.63
N CYS A 88 -18.58 17.50 -1.53
CA CYS A 88 -18.32 18.90 -1.17
C CYS A 88 -17.85 19.10 0.28
N GLY A 89 -17.90 18.08 1.13
CA GLY A 89 -17.48 18.17 2.52
C GLY A 89 -18.48 18.86 3.45
N ASN A 90 -19.68 19.20 2.96
CA ASN A 90 -20.77 19.68 3.79
C ASN A 90 -21.42 18.53 4.56
N TYR A 91 -22.20 18.84 5.59
CA TYR A 91 -22.96 17.84 6.31
C TYR A 91 -23.90 17.06 5.37
N SER A 92 -23.89 15.74 5.46
CA SER A 92 -24.88 14.85 4.84
C SER A 92 -25.05 13.58 5.64
N VAL A 93 -26.30 13.13 5.76
CA VAL A 93 -26.68 11.80 6.25
C VAL A 93 -27.33 10.95 5.16
N SER A 94 -27.49 11.51 3.97
CA SER A 94 -28.25 10.91 2.89
C SER A 94 -27.34 10.03 2.05
N GLN A 95 -27.74 8.77 1.92
CA GLN A 95 -27.11 7.79 1.06
C GLN A 95 -27.93 7.60 -0.20
N ILE A 96 -27.27 7.69 -1.34
CA ILE A 96 -27.92 7.57 -2.64
C ILE A 96 -27.12 6.66 -3.56
N PHE A 97 -27.85 5.96 -4.43
CA PHE A 97 -27.24 5.13 -5.46
C PHE A 97 -27.11 5.91 -6.76
N ILE A 98 -25.88 6.08 -7.25
CA ILE A 98 -25.58 6.69 -8.54
C ILE A 98 -24.64 5.75 -9.32
N ASP A 99 -24.93 5.50 -10.59
CA ASP A 99 -24.09 4.68 -11.48
C ASP A 99 -23.70 3.30 -10.88
N LYS A 100 -24.64 2.68 -10.14
CA LYS A 100 -24.50 1.40 -9.41
C LYS A 100 -23.56 1.43 -8.20
N GLU A 101 -23.24 2.62 -7.71
CA GLU A 101 -22.43 2.80 -6.51
C GLU A 101 -23.19 3.62 -5.47
N LEU A 102 -22.94 3.32 -4.20
CA LEU A 102 -23.48 4.05 -3.06
C LEU A 102 -22.58 5.24 -2.74
N PHE A 103 -23.19 6.41 -2.58
CA PHE A 103 -22.55 7.66 -2.18
C PHE A 103 -23.29 8.30 -1.02
N THR A 104 -22.54 8.96 -0.14
CA THR A 104 -23.02 9.86 0.90
C THR A 104 -22.87 11.29 0.37
N ILE A 105 -23.95 11.88 -0.13
CA ILE A 105 -23.91 13.27 -0.63
C ILE A 105 -25.07 14.09 -0.09
N CYS A 106 -24.88 15.40 0.04
CA CYS A 106 -25.94 16.29 0.51
C CYS A 106 -26.96 16.55 -0.61
N GLU A 107 -28.16 16.97 -0.22
CA GLU A 107 -29.28 17.29 -1.12
C GLU A 107 -28.85 18.23 -2.27
N GLY A 108 -28.07 19.27 -1.99
CA GLY A 108 -27.60 20.19 -3.02
C GLY A 108 -26.62 19.58 -4.04
N CYS A 109 -25.89 18.53 -3.68
CA CYS A 109 -25.07 17.76 -4.62
C CYS A 109 -25.91 16.74 -5.39
N GLU A 110 -26.93 16.18 -4.75
CA GLU A 110 -27.90 15.26 -5.36
C GLU A 110 -28.73 15.94 -6.45
N GLU A 111 -29.30 17.12 -6.17
CA GLU A 111 -30.07 17.90 -7.14
C GLU A 111 -29.25 18.24 -8.39
N LYS A 112 -27.95 18.50 -8.21
CA LYS A 112 -27.02 18.82 -9.31
C LYS A 112 -26.43 17.59 -9.96
N CYS A 113 -26.72 16.39 -9.48
CA CYS A 113 -26.11 15.16 -9.96
C CYS A 113 -26.34 14.98 -11.46
N GLU A 114 -27.56 15.17 -11.96
CA GLU A 114 -27.88 15.02 -13.40
C GLU A 114 -27.48 16.21 -14.26
N SER A 115 -27.02 17.31 -13.66
CA SER A 115 -26.49 18.44 -14.42
C SER A 115 -25.20 18.08 -15.16
N LEU A 116 -24.85 18.85 -16.19
CA LEU A 116 -23.59 18.68 -16.92
C LEU A 116 -22.38 18.68 -15.97
N GLU A 117 -22.38 19.60 -14.98
CA GLU A 117 -21.33 19.69 -13.97
C GLU A 117 -21.27 18.43 -13.09
N GLY A 118 -22.43 17.90 -12.69
CA GLY A 118 -22.54 16.65 -11.93
C GLY A 118 -22.02 15.45 -12.73
N VAL A 119 -22.40 15.33 -14.00
CA VAL A 119 -21.92 14.27 -14.91
C VAL A 119 -20.41 14.35 -15.10
N GLU A 120 -19.87 15.53 -15.38
CA GLU A 120 -18.41 15.73 -15.49
C GLU A 120 -17.68 15.32 -14.22
N LYS A 121 -18.21 15.70 -13.05
CA LYS A 121 -17.64 15.33 -11.76
C LYS A 121 -17.60 13.82 -11.57
N ARG A 122 -18.69 13.11 -11.91
CA ARG A 122 -18.74 11.63 -11.85
C ARG A 122 -17.73 10.98 -12.78
N LEU A 123 -17.60 11.48 -14.01
CA LEU A 123 -16.58 11.01 -14.95
C LEU A 123 -15.15 11.22 -14.43
N ARG A 124 -14.85 12.38 -13.84
CA ARG A 124 -13.54 12.64 -13.24
C ARG A 124 -13.25 11.71 -12.06
N MET A 125 -14.24 11.45 -11.21
CA MET A 125 -14.09 10.49 -10.10
C MET A 125 -13.87 9.06 -10.61
N ASN A 126 -14.57 8.63 -11.68
CA ASN A 126 -14.33 7.32 -12.32
C ASN A 126 -12.88 7.22 -12.81
N ASN A 127 -12.42 8.22 -13.55
CA ASN A 127 -11.05 8.25 -14.09
C ASN A 127 -10.00 8.24 -12.97
N SER A 128 -10.23 8.98 -11.87
CA SER A 128 -9.33 8.98 -10.72
C SER A 128 -9.20 7.58 -10.12
N GLN A 129 -10.32 6.87 -9.96
CA GLN A 129 -10.32 5.51 -9.45
C GLN A 129 -9.58 4.54 -10.38
N ASP A 130 -9.73 4.65 -11.70
CA ASP A 130 -9.00 3.80 -12.64
C ASP A 130 -7.48 4.05 -12.56
N LEU A 131 -7.07 5.31 -12.40
CA LEU A 131 -5.67 5.68 -12.22
C LEU A 131 -5.12 5.16 -10.88
N GLU A 132 -5.87 5.25 -9.79
CA GLU A 132 -5.49 4.67 -8.49
C GLU A 132 -5.22 3.17 -8.60
N GLN A 133 -6.09 2.43 -9.30
CA GLN A 133 -5.89 0.99 -9.52
C GLN A 133 -4.62 0.68 -10.33
N VAL A 134 -4.29 1.51 -11.32
CA VAL A 134 -3.03 1.40 -12.07
C VAL A 134 -1.82 1.63 -11.16
N ILE A 135 -1.86 2.68 -10.34
CA ILE A 135 -0.78 3.02 -9.38
C ILE A 135 -0.52 1.86 -8.41
N VAL A 136 -1.57 1.28 -7.84
CA VAL A 136 -1.45 0.14 -6.92
C VAL A 136 -0.78 -1.05 -7.61
N ARG A 137 -1.22 -1.40 -8.83
CA ARG A 137 -0.62 -2.50 -9.61
C ARG A 137 0.85 -2.24 -9.91
N MET A 138 1.20 -1.03 -10.34
CA MET A 138 2.59 -0.66 -10.63
C MET A 138 3.47 -0.72 -9.37
N SER A 139 2.95 -0.28 -8.22
CA SER A 139 3.69 -0.29 -6.95
C SER A 139 4.04 -1.72 -6.51
N LEU A 140 3.09 -2.66 -6.64
CA LEU A 140 3.33 -4.08 -6.36
C LEU A 140 4.40 -4.68 -7.30
N GLU A 141 4.36 -4.33 -8.59
CA GLU A 141 5.35 -4.82 -9.55
C GLU A 141 6.74 -4.24 -9.27
N ILE A 142 6.84 -2.97 -8.87
CA ILE A 142 8.11 -2.35 -8.45
C ILE A 142 8.70 -3.11 -7.25
N GLN A 143 7.90 -3.40 -6.22
CA GLN A 143 8.35 -4.16 -5.05
C GLN A 143 8.86 -5.54 -5.44
N ARG A 144 8.15 -6.23 -6.35
CA ARG A 144 8.56 -7.52 -6.87
C ARG A 144 9.90 -7.44 -7.60
N LEU A 145 10.09 -6.45 -8.47
CA LEU A 145 11.33 -6.23 -9.22
C LEU A 145 12.49 -5.87 -8.28
N GLN A 146 12.25 -5.08 -7.24
CA GLN A 146 13.24 -4.76 -6.21
C GLN A 146 13.75 -6.03 -5.52
N HIS A 147 12.84 -6.91 -5.08
CA HIS A 147 13.22 -8.19 -4.47
C HIS A 147 14.02 -9.08 -5.44
N GLN A 148 13.65 -9.12 -6.72
CA GLN A 148 14.41 -9.86 -7.74
C GLN A 148 15.82 -9.30 -7.93
N LEU A 149 15.96 -7.97 -7.98
CA LEU A 149 17.25 -7.30 -8.09
C LEU A 149 18.16 -7.61 -6.90
N GLU A 150 17.62 -7.62 -5.68
CA GLU A 150 18.37 -7.99 -4.47
C GLU A 150 18.86 -9.43 -4.53
N HIS A 151 17.99 -10.36 -4.95
CA HIS A 151 18.37 -11.74 -5.17
C HIS A 151 19.51 -11.88 -6.19
N PHE A 152 19.43 -11.19 -7.33
CA PHE A 152 20.50 -11.20 -8.32
C PHE A 152 21.81 -10.59 -7.81
N LYS A 153 21.75 -9.47 -7.07
CA LYS A 153 22.93 -8.87 -6.42
C LYS A 153 23.62 -9.85 -5.47
N MET A 154 22.86 -10.58 -4.65
CA MET A 154 23.39 -11.62 -3.78
C MET A 154 24.09 -12.73 -4.59
N GLY A 155 23.48 -13.19 -5.68
CA GLY A 155 24.08 -14.16 -6.60
C GLY A 155 25.40 -13.67 -7.20
N CYS A 156 25.43 -12.45 -7.74
CA CYS A 156 26.65 -11.85 -8.29
C CYS A 156 27.77 -11.75 -7.24
N ASN A 157 27.43 -11.33 -6.01
CA ASN A 157 28.40 -11.27 -4.91
C ASN A 157 28.95 -12.66 -4.55
N HIS A 158 28.10 -13.70 -4.56
CA HIS A 158 28.53 -15.07 -4.34
C HIS A 158 29.52 -15.53 -5.43
N TYR A 159 29.18 -15.34 -6.71
CA TYR A 159 30.05 -15.73 -7.82
C TYR A 159 31.37 -14.96 -7.81
N LYS A 160 31.34 -13.66 -7.51
CA LYS A 160 32.54 -12.82 -7.37
C LYS A 160 33.48 -13.35 -6.28
N LYS A 161 32.96 -13.60 -5.07
CA LYS A 161 33.76 -14.18 -3.96
C LYS A 161 34.33 -15.56 -4.32
N ARG A 162 33.57 -16.39 -5.03
CA ARG A 162 34.04 -17.71 -5.46
C ARG A 162 35.15 -17.61 -6.51
N SER A 163 35.03 -16.67 -7.45
CA SER A 163 36.05 -16.38 -8.45
C SER A 163 37.34 -15.88 -7.81
N GLU A 164 37.26 -14.92 -6.88
CA GLU A 164 38.41 -14.39 -6.13
C GLU A 164 39.15 -15.51 -5.39
N LYS A 165 38.43 -16.37 -4.65
CA LYS A 165 39.01 -17.54 -3.97
C LYS A 165 39.71 -18.51 -4.92
N LEU A 166 39.13 -18.74 -6.11
CA LEU A 166 39.74 -19.61 -7.13
C LEU A 166 41.02 -18.96 -7.69
N SER A 167 41.00 -17.66 -7.96
CA SER A 167 42.17 -16.91 -8.43
C SER A 167 43.30 -16.91 -7.39
N GLU A 168 43.01 -16.74 -6.10
CA GLU A 168 43.99 -16.86 -5.02
C GLU A 168 44.59 -18.26 -4.94
N ARG A 169 43.74 -19.30 -4.98
CA ARG A 169 44.21 -20.71 -5.00
C ARG A 169 45.10 -21.01 -6.20
N LEU A 170 44.77 -20.48 -7.38
CA LEU A 170 45.60 -20.65 -8.57
C LEU A 170 46.93 -19.93 -8.43
N LYS A 171 46.96 -18.70 -7.91
CA LYS A 171 48.22 -17.97 -7.64
C LYS A 171 49.10 -18.69 -6.61
N ASN A 172 48.51 -19.24 -5.56
CA ASN A 172 49.24 -19.96 -4.51
C ASN A 172 49.74 -21.34 -4.98
N ASN A 173 48.98 -22.02 -5.86
CA ASN A 173 49.38 -23.30 -6.46
C ASN A 173 50.39 -23.17 -7.61
N CYS A 174 50.71 -21.95 -8.07
CA CYS A 174 51.76 -21.72 -9.06
C CYS A 174 53.18 -22.00 -8.53
N ASN A 175 53.35 -22.21 -7.22
CA ASN A 175 54.64 -22.60 -6.64
C ASN A 175 54.89 -24.13 -6.66
N ASP A 176 53.93 -24.95 -7.10
CA ASP A 176 54.04 -26.43 -7.17
C ASP A 176 53.54 -26.98 -8.52
N TYR A 177 54.10 -26.50 -9.63
CA TYR A 177 53.76 -27.00 -10.96
C TYR A 177 54.38 -28.39 -11.26
N HIS A 178 53.76 -29.45 -10.75
CA HIS A 178 53.65 -30.68 -11.52
C HIS A 178 52.42 -30.59 -12.42
N LYS A 179 52.67 -30.20 -13.68
CA LYS A 179 51.70 -30.12 -14.77
C LYS A 179 51.00 -31.49 -14.93
N LYS A 180 49.83 -31.68 -14.32
CA LYS A 180 48.97 -32.82 -14.64
C LYS A 180 48.49 -32.65 -16.07
N LYS A 181 49.05 -33.42 -17.01
CA LYS A 181 48.59 -33.52 -18.40
C LYS A 181 47.17 -34.09 -18.38
N ILE A 182 46.18 -33.23 -18.58
CA ILE A 182 44.83 -33.68 -18.90
C ILE A 182 44.86 -34.13 -20.35
N GLN A 183 44.73 -35.43 -20.58
CA GLN A 183 44.57 -36.01 -21.91
C GLN A 183 43.07 -36.24 -22.14
N VAL A 184 42.50 -35.49 -23.09
CA VAL A 184 41.10 -35.69 -23.50
C VAL A 184 41.08 -36.88 -24.45
N VAL A 185 40.56 -38.01 -23.99
CA VAL A 185 40.35 -39.20 -24.84
C VAL A 185 38.99 -39.05 -25.52
N THR A 186 39.00 -38.76 -26.82
CA THR A 186 37.79 -38.83 -27.65
C THR A 186 37.62 -40.25 -28.20
N SER A 187 36.42 -40.81 -28.05
CA SER A 187 36.02 -42.19 -28.36
C SER A 187 35.95 -42.54 -29.86
N LYS A 188 36.96 -42.16 -30.66
CA LYS A 188 37.01 -42.44 -32.11
C LYS A 188 38.09 -43.41 -32.56
N GLU A 189 38.56 -44.31 -31.68
CA GLU A 189 39.36 -45.45 -32.11
C GLU A 189 38.54 -46.75 -31.98
N LYS A 190 37.89 -47.11 -33.09
CA LYS A 190 37.40 -48.47 -33.32
C LYS A 190 38.59 -49.41 -33.29
N ARG A 191 38.60 -50.37 -32.36
CA ARG A 191 39.49 -51.53 -32.39
C ARG A 191 39.21 -52.34 -33.66
N THR A 192 40.19 -52.45 -34.55
CA THR A 192 40.26 -53.50 -35.56
C THR A 192 41.00 -54.69 -34.97
N TYR A 193 40.28 -55.79 -34.77
CA TYR A 193 40.79 -57.15 -34.95
C TYR A 193 39.92 -57.80 -36.03
#